data_AF-A0A2V9Z795-F1
#
_entry.id   AF-A0A2V9Z795-F1
#
_cell.length_a   1.000
_cell.length_b   1.000
_cell.length_c   1.000
_cell.angle_alpha   90.00
_cell.angle_beta   90.00
_cell.angle_gamma   90.00
#
_symmetry.space_group_name_H-M   'P 1'
#
loop_
_entity.id
_entity.type
_entity.pdbx_description
1 polymer ?
#
loop_
_entity_poly.entity_id
_entity_poly.type
_entity_poly.pdbx_seq_one_letter_code
_entity_poly.pdbx_strand_id
1 'polypeptide(L)'
;MAENSLDRPLLVFDGECPFCRAWVDYWKRLTGDRIDYAPYQEVGARFPDISPEQFATAAKLILPNREVRSGAHAVFTVLATASGKGSALWAYQNLPGVAAASEATYGVFARQRSFFYKATKFFWGIPIEPETYEVSTWFFLRALGAIYLIAFSSFGVQAAGLIGSQGILPLADYLDAAYTTLGRGAYWNLPTLFWVSRSDLFLKAVWIVGIVLSALVFLGLNWRTLRLALFLLYLSLVTAGQVFMSYQWDALLLEAGFLSIFLGSSPVIVKLFRWLLCRFIFLSGAVKLASGDLTWRHFTALPVHYETQPLPTPLAWYIFQLPGWFHRGSVGFLFFVELVVPFLVLAPRRLRHFAAGSIITLQILIFLTGNFAFFNLLTLALCLFLYEDATFEQPEKILARLAPQTGAAGGSSAPRRQAVFPKVFAAFVLFISGFVTAGELTTIRWRPADAVIRAIAPFEIINTYGLFANMTTTRPEIVIEGSNDGETWLAYEFKYKAGDLSRRPMFVEPHQPRLDWQMWFAALGDYHNDPWTIRCMARLLQGTSEVLALLGKNPFPNRPPRYVRALVYEYHFTTPSEKRATSHWWRRELKGMYVPPLALRGQ
;
A
#
# COMPACT_ATOMS: atom_id res chain seq x y z
N MET A 1 32.13 -55.43 10.80
CA MET A 1 31.25 -54.92 9.72
C MET A 1 30.04 -54.13 10.27
N ALA A 2 30.22 -53.31 11.32
CA ALA A 2 29.11 -52.56 11.96
C ALA A 2 29.39 -51.05 12.12
N GLU A 3 30.42 -50.50 11.48
CA GLU A 3 30.96 -49.17 11.81
C GLU A 3 30.51 -48.03 10.87
N ASN A 4 29.61 -48.31 9.92
CA ASN A 4 29.26 -47.39 8.83
C ASN A 4 27.73 -47.29 8.55
N SER A 5 26.86 -47.59 9.53
CA SER A 5 25.43 -47.29 9.39
C SER A 5 25.17 -45.81 9.69
N LEU A 6 24.52 -45.10 8.75
CA LEU A 6 24.06 -43.73 8.95
C LEU A 6 22.62 -43.77 9.49
N ASP A 7 22.38 -43.17 10.66
CA ASP A 7 21.04 -43.04 11.22
C ASP A 7 20.20 -41.98 10.47
N ARG A 8 20.87 -41.02 9.83
CA ARG A 8 20.26 -39.91 9.08
C ARG A 8 21.00 -39.67 7.76
N PRO A 9 20.35 -39.07 6.75
CA PRO A 9 21.04 -38.68 5.53
C PRO A 9 22.18 -37.70 5.82
N LEU A 10 23.36 -37.94 5.22
CA LEU A 10 24.55 -37.11 5.38
C LEU A 10 24.86 -36.37 4.07
N LEU A 11 24.79 -35.04 4.09
CA LEU A 11 25.27 -34.20 3.00
C LEU A 11 26.76 -33.89 3.19
N VAL A 12 27.58 -34.47 2.32
CA VAL A 12 29.01 -34.22 2.23
C VAL A 12 29.29 -33.12 1.21
N PHE A 13 30.10 -32.13 1.59
CA PHE A 13 30.41 -30.97 0.74
C PHE A 13 31.88 -30.56 0.86
N ASP A 14 32.32 -29.64 0.00
CA ASP A 14 33.66 -29.06 0.07
C ASP A 14 33.77 -28.02 1.21
N GLY A 15 34.43 -28.42 2.30
CA GLY A 15 34.63 -27.61 3.49
C GLY A 15 35.53 -26.40 3.27
N GLU A 16 36.42 -26.42 2.28
CA GLU A 16 37.34 -25.33 1.98
C GLU A 16 36.71 -24.27 1.07
N CYS A 17 35.64 -24.61 0.34
CA CYS A 17 34.93 -23.68 -0.51
C CYS A 17 34.03 -22.69 0.27
N PRO A 18 34.28 -21.37 0.23
CA PRO A 18 33.45 -20.37 0.91
C PRO A 18 32.00 -20.33 0.41
N PHE A 19 31.79 -20.59 -0.89
CA PHE A 19 30.46 -20.68 -1.48
C PHE A 19 29.67 -21.86 -0.92
N CYS A 20 30.29 -23.04 -0.85
CA CYS A 20 29.66 -24.24 -0.33
C CYS A 20 29.31 -24.08 1.15
N ARG A 21 30.23 -23.55 1.98
CA ARG A 21 29.96 -23.26 3.40
C ARG A 21 28.76 -22.34 3.57
N ALA A 22 28.72 -21.21 2.85
CA ALA A 22 27.63 -20.24 2.99
C ALA A 22 26.24 -20.83 2.70
N TRP A 23 26.12 -21.68 1.67
CA TRP A 23 24.85 -22.33 1.32
C TRP A 23 24.52 -23.53 2.23
N VAL A 24 25.53 -24.26 2.68
CA VAL A 24 25.35 -25.34 3.66
C VAL A 24 24.85 -24.78 4.99
N ASP A 25 25.41 -23.68 5.48
CA ASP A 25 24.94 -23.02 6.70
C ASP A 25 23.47 -22.58 6.58
N TYR A 26 23.09 -22.09 5.40
CA TYR A 26 21.70 -21.78 5.09
C TYR A 26 20.81 -23.03 5.07
N TRP A 27 21.25 -24.12 4.43
CA TRP A 27 20.48 -25.37 4.37
C TRP A 27 20.34 -26.02 5.74
N LYS A 28 21.40 -26.04 6.56
CA LYS A 28 21.37 -26.49 7.96
C LYS A 28 20.24 -25.82 8.74
N ARG A 29 20.11 -24.49 8.62
CA ARG A 29 19.05 -23.72 9.29
C ARG A 29 17.65 -24.04 8.77
N LEU A 30 17.51 -24.49 7.51
CA LEU A 30 16.22 -24.87 6.93
C LEU A 30 15.80 -26.30 7.28
N THR A 31 16.75 -27.23 7.27
CA THR A 31 16.48 -28.65 7.50
C THR A 31 16.45 -28.99 8.98
N GLY A 32 17.13 -28.20 9.84
CA GLY A 32 17.34 -28.57 11.23
C GLY A 32 18.03 -29.93 11.31
N ASP A 33 17.62 -30.74 12.29
CA ASP A 33 18.25 -32.04 12.60
C ASP A 33 17.86 -33.19 11.63
N ARG A 34 17.22 -32.88 10.50
CA ARG A 34 16.76 -33.89 9.53
C ARG A 34 17.86 -34.40 8.59
N ILE A 35 18.94 -33.63 8.44
CA ILE A 35 20.06 -33.92 7.55
C ILE A 35 21.34 -33.58 8.32
N ASP A 36 22.30 -34.50 8.32
CA ASP A 36 23.64 -34.24 8.83
C ASP A 36 24.50 -33.61 7.73
N TYR A 37 25.46 -32.77 8.12
CA TYR A 37 26.31 -32.05 7.18
C TYR A 37 27.76 -32.13 7.63
N ALA A 38 28.65 -32.61 6.76
CA ALA A 38 30.07 -32.69 7.06
C ALA A 38 30.93 -32.34 5.84
N PRO A 39 32.08 -31.68 6.03
CA PRO A 39 33.04 -31.46 4.95
C PRO A 39 33.70 -32.81 4.58
N TYR A 40 33.96 -33.03 3.29
CA TYR A 40 34.60 -34.28 2.86
C TYR A 40 36.02 -34.44 3.43
N GLN A 41 36.67 -33.33 3.80
CA GLN A 41 37.96 -33.32 4.48
C GLN A 41 37.92 -34.09 5.82
N GLU A 42 36.77 -34.13 6.49
CA GLU A 42 36.59 -34.84 7.77
C GLU A 42 36.06 -36.26 7.59
N VAL A 43 35.09 -36.46 6.70
CA VAL A 43 34.35 -37.74 6.60
C VAL A 43 34.64 -38.54 5.33
N GLY A 44 35.41 -38.01 4.39
CA GLY A 44 35.66 -38.63 3.08
C GLY A 44 36.30 -40.00 3.18
N ALA A 45 37.21 -40.20 4.15
CA ALA A 45 37.87 -41.50 4.39
C ALA A 45 36.89 -42.62 4.78
N ARG A 46 35.69 -42.30 5.30
CA ARG A 46 34.65 -43.27 5.65
C ARG A 46 33.97 -43.88 4.42
N PHE A 47 34.11 -43.25 3.26
CA PHE A 47 33.44 -43.60 2.00
C PHE A 47 34.47 -43.80 0.88
N PRO A 48 35.28 -44.88 0.92
CA PRO A 48 36.37 -45.11 -0.04
C PRO A 48 35.90 -45.29 -1.48
N ASP A 49 34.62 -45.63 -1.68
CA ASP A 49 33.99 -45.80 -3.00
C ASP A 49 33.81 -44.47 -3.76
N ILE A 50 34.00 -43.32 -3.09
CA ILE A 50 33.88 -41.99 -3.69
C ILE A 50 35.25 -41.31 -3.64
N SER A 51 35.79 -40.94 -4.80
CA SER A 51 37.12 -40.31 -4.84
C SER A 51 37.10 -38.89 -4.27
N PRO A 52 38.22 -38.37 -3.72
CA PRO A 52 38.32 -36.99 -3.28
C PRO A 52 37.95 -35.96 -4.37
N GLU A 53 38.28 -36.23 -5.64
CA GLU A 53 37.90 -35.39 -6.78
C GLU A 53 36.38 -35.35 -7.00
N GLN A 54 35.69 -36.47 -6.79
CA GLN A 54 34.23 -36.54 -6.88
C GLN A 54 33.56 -35.73 -5.75
N PHE A 55 34.15 -35.68 -4.56
CA PHE A 55 33.67 -34.81 -3.48
C PHE A 55 33.98 -33.32 -3.74
N ALA A 56 35.14 -33.02 -4.32
CA ALA A 56 35.53 -31.66 -4.65
C ALA A 56 34.66 -31.05 -5.77
N THR A 57 34.16 -31.87 -6.71
CA THR A 57 33.38 -31.40 -7.88
C THR A 57 31.90 -31.15 -7.57
N ALA A 58 31.27 -31.94 -6.68
CA ALA A 58 29.86 -31.78 -6.36
C ALA A 58 29.54 -32.26 -4.94
N ALA A 59 28.55 -31.61 -4.32
CA ALA A 59 27.98 -32.06 -3.05
C ALA A 59 27.32 -33.44 -3.24
N LYS A 60 27.50 -34.31 -2.24
CA LYS A 60 26.99 -35.69 -2.22
C LYS A 60 26.06 -35.88 -1.04
N LEU A 61 24.85 -36.38 -1.28
CA LEU A 61 23.94 -36.80 -0.22
C LEU A 61 23.99 -38.32 -0.12
N ILE A 62 24.42 -38.84 1.03
CA ILE A 62 24.50 -40.27 1.32
C ILE A 62 23.29 -40.61 2.20
N LEU A 63 22.41 -41.46 1.69
CA LEU A 63 21.20 -41.88 2.39
C LEU A 63 21.48 -43.09 3.31
N PRO A 64 20.64 -43.34 4.34
CA PRO A 64 20.80 -44.51 5.23
C PRO A 64 20.84 -45.86 4.49
N ASN A 65 20.16 -45.97 3.34
CA ASN A 65 20.18 -47.14 2.46
C ASN A 65 21.43 -47.24 1.57
N ARG A 66 22.45 -46.40 1.80
CA ARG A 66 23.69 -46.26 1.01
C ARG A 66 23.51 -45.74 -0.42
N GLU A 67 22.33 -45.28 -0.79
CA GLU A 67 22.13 -44.57 -2.06
C GLU A 67 22.86 -43.22 -2.01
N VAL A 68 23.70 -42.96 -3.01
CA VAL A 68 24.45 -41.70 -3.14
C VAL A 68 23.80 -40.84 -4.22
N ARG A 69 23.32 -39.67 -3.83
CA ARG A 69 22.84 -38.64 -4.75
C ARG A 69 23.90 -37.56 -4.90
N SER A 70 24.02 -36.97 -6.09
CA SER A 70 25.02 -35.95 -6.40
C SER A 70 24.36 -34.69 -6.95
N GLY A 71 25.05 -33.56 -6.87
CA GLY A 71 24.70 -32.36 -7.63
C GLY A 71 23.32 -31.80 -7.29
N ALA A 72 22.52 -31.48 -8.31
CA ALA A 72 21.19 -30.92 -8.10
C ALA A 72 20.24 -31.92 -7.42
N HIS A 73 20.34 -33.22 -7.75
CA HIS A 73 19.53 -34.26 -7.08
C HIS A 73 19.76 -34.30 -5.57
N ALA A 74 21.03 -34.19 -5.13
CA ALA A 74 21.38 -34.13 -3.72
C ALA A 74 20.74 -32.91 -3.04
N VAL A 75 20.91 -31.72 -3.62
CA VAL A 75 20.38 -30.46 -3.08
C VAL A 75 18.85 -30.47 -3.02
N PHE A 76 18.16 -30.91 -4.07
CA PHE A 76 16.71 -30.98 -4.07
C PHE A 76 16.16 -32.02 -3.10
N THR A 77 16.87 -33.12 -2.88
CA THR A 77 16.51 -34.10 -1.86
C THR A 77 16.64 -33.50 -0.46
N VAL A 78 17.76 -32.83 -0.17
CA VAL A 78 17.95 -32.11 1.11
C VAL A 78 16.84 -31.08 1.32
N LEU A 79 16.56 -30.23 0.33
CA LEU A 79 15.54 -29.20 0.44
C LEU A 79 14.13 -29.77 0.55
N ALA A 80 13.84 -30.92 -0.06
CA ALA A 80 12.53 -31.57 0.06
C ALA A 80 12.22 -32.03 1.49
N THR A 81 13.24 -32.24 2.34
CA THR A 81 13.02 -32.48 3.77
C THR A 81 12.50 -31.25 4.50
N ALA A 82 12.76 -30.03 4.01
CA ALA A 82 12.23 -28.80 4.58
C ALA A 82 10.76 -28.57 4.19
N SER A 83 9.95 -28.08 5.13
CA SER A 83 8.51 -27.88 4.94
C SER A 83 8.21 -27.00 3.72
N GLY A 84 7.33 -27.47 2.84
CA GLY A 84 6.88 -26.72 1.67
C GLY A 84 7.86 -26.65 0.49
N LYS A 85 9.02 -27.31 0.56
CA LYS A 85 10.09 -27.27 -0.48
C LYS A 85 10.20 -28.52 -1.36
N GLY A 86 9.26 -29.46 -1.29
CA GLY A 86 9.27 -30.69 -2.09
C GLY A 86 8.97 -30.54 -3.59
N SER A 87 8.45 -29.40 -4.04
CA SER A 87 8.05 -29.22 -5.45
C SER A 87 9.23 -29.24 -6.42
N ALA A 88 10.42 -28.80 -6.00
CA ALA A 88 11.62 -28.83 -6.84
C ALA A 88 12.09 -30.27 -7.11
N LEU A 89 12.08 -31.13 -6.07
CA LEU A 89 12.39 -32.56 -6.23
C LEU A 89 11.34 -33.26 -7.09
N TRP A 90 10.05 -32.96 -6.87
CA TRP A 90 8.98 -33.49 -7.70
C TRP A 90 9.17 -33.09 -9.17
N ALA A 91 9.44 -31.82 -9.46
CA ALA A 91 9.69 -31.35 -10.82
C ALA A 91 10.92 -32.03 -11.45
N TYR A 92 12.01 -32.16 -10.69
CA TYR A 92 13.22 -32.87 -11.11
C TYR A 92 12.92 -34.32 -11.53
N GLN A 93 12.06 -35.02 -10.80
CA GLN A 93 11.75 -36.43 -11.03
C GLN A 93 10.67 -36.67 -12.10
N ASN A 94 9.72 -35.74 -12.27
CA ASN A 94 8.48 -35.99 -13.03
C ASN A 94 8.36 -35.16 -14.31
N LEU A 95 9.07 -34.03 -14.44
CA LEU A 95 8.97 -33.17 -15.61
C LEU A 95 10.13 -33.44 -16.59
N PRO A 96 9.83 -33.75 -17.87
CA PRO A 96 10.86 -33.98 -18.89
C PRO A 96 11.81 -32.78 -19.01
N GLY A 97 13.12 -33.06 -19.07
CA GLY A 97 14.17 -32.05 -19.26
C GLY A 97 14.60 -31.28 -18.00
N VAL A 98 13.81 -31.30 -16.91
CA VAL A 98 14.14 -30.55 -15.68
C VAL A 98 15.37 -31.09 -14.97
N ALA A 99 15.53 -32.43 -14.91
CA ALA A 99 16.72 -33.04 -14.32
C ALA A 99 17.99 -32.62 -15.07
N ALA A 100 18.03 -32.78 -16.39
CA ALA A 100 19.17 -32.42 -17.22
C ALA A 100 19.51 -30.92 -17.11
N ALA A 101 18.51 -30.04 -17.16
CA ALA A 101 18.70 -28.60 -17.01
C ALA A 101 19.25 -28.22 -15.62
N SER A 102 18.73 -28.87 -14.57
CA SER A 102 19.16 -28.62 -13.18
C SER A 102 20.59 -29.06 -12.94
N GLU A 103 21.00 -30.23 -13.44
CA GLU A 103 22.38 -30.70 -13.33
C GLU A 103 23.35 -29.86 -14.17
N ALA A 104 22.95 -29.45 -15.39
CA ALA A 104 23.76 -28.55 -16.21
C ALA A 104 24.00 -27.21 -15.50
N THR A 105 22.95 -26.64 -14.91
CA THR A 105 23.02 -25.41 -14.13
C THR A 105 23.88 -25.59 -12.88
N TYR A 106 23.70 -26.68 -12.13
CA TYR A 106 24.55 -27.01 -10.99
C TYR A 106 26.03 -27.10 -11.39
N GLY A 107 26.35 -27.74 -12.52
CA GLY A 107 27.70 -27.84 -13.04
C GLY A 107 28.33 -26.47 -13.34
N VAL A 108 27.55 -25.50 -13.82
CA VAL A 108 28.01 -24.11 -14.00
C VAL A 108 28.33 -23.47 -12.65
N PHE A 109 27.44 -23.57 -11.66
CA PHE A 109 27.69 -23.06 -10.30
C PHE A 109 28.92 -23.70 -9.67
N ALA A 110 29.09 -25.01 -9.83
CA ALA A 110 30.20 -25.76 -9.28
C ALA A 110 31.55 -25.38 -9.91
N ARG A 111 31.59 -25.04 -11.21
CA ARG A 111 32.81 -24.57 -11.88
C ARG A 111 33.15 -23.11 -11.57
N GLN A 112 32.15 -22.28 -11.28
CA GLN A 112 32.31 -20.82 -11.11
C GLN A 112 32.04 -20.36 -9.66
N ARG A 113 32.35 -21.20 -8.66
CA ARG A 113 32.03 -20.94 -7.23
C ARG A 113 32.52 -19.59 -6.72
N SER A 114 33.72 -19.14 -7.12
CA SER A 114 34.28 -17.85 -6.68
C SER A 114 33.45 -16.65 -7.18
N PHE A 115 33.04 -16.67 -8.45
CA PHE A 115 32.16 -15.66 -9.02
C PHE A 115 30.80 -15.64 -8.30
N PHE A 116 30.18 -16.80 -8.15
CA PHE A 116 28.87 -16.91 -7.48
C PHE A 116 28.93 -16.58 -5.99
N TYR A 117 30.06 -16.80 -5.31
CA TYR A 117 30.28 -16.32 -3.94
C TYR A 117 30.28 -14.79 -3.88
N LYS A 118 31.03 -14.12 -4.78
CA LYS A 118 31.04 -12.66 -4.87
C LYS A 118 29.64 -12.12 -5.16
N ALA A 119 28.91 -12.71 -6.11
CA ALA A 119 27.53 -12.35 -6.42
C ALA A 119 26.59 -12.55 -5.22
N THR A 120 26.68 -13.71 -4.53
CA THR A 120 25.88 -14.00 -3.34
C THR A 120 26.15 -12.99 -2.23
N LYS A 121 27.43 -12.72 -1.95
CA LYS A 121 27.85 -11.71 -0.97
C LYS A 121 27.33 -10.31 -1.34
N PHE A 122 27.33 -9.96 -2.62
CA PHE A 122 26.89 -8.65 -3.08
C PHE A 122 25.37 -8.47 -3.01
N PHE A 123 24.57 -9.46 -3.45
CA PHE A 123 23.11 -9.35 -3.56
C PHE A 123 22.35 -9.82 -2.31
N TRP A 124 22.79 -10.86 -1.62
CA TRP A 124 22.14 -11.40 -0.42
C TRP A 124 22.85 -11.00 0.88
N GLY A 125 24.16 -10.79 0.84
CA GLY A 125 24.97 -10.72 2.05
C GLY A 125 25.27 -12.11 2.61
N ILE A 126 26.27 -12.19 3.50
CA ILE A 126 26.68 -13.42 4.19
C ILE A 126 26.88 -13.05 5.68
N PRO A 127 26.34 -13.84 6.63
CA PRO A 127 25.67 -15.14 6.46
C PRO A 127 24.31 -15.06 5.73
N ILE A 128 23.96 -16.12 5.00
CA ILE A 128 22.66 -16.25 4.33
C ILE A 128 21.68 -16.84 5.34
N GLU A 129 20.55 -16.19 5.53
CA GLU A 129 19.58 -16.59 6.56
C GLU A 129 18.22 -16.87 5.93
N PRO A 130 17.48 -17.88 6.43
CA PRO A 130 16.08 -18.05 6.07
C PRO A 130 15.27 -16.77 6.34
N GLU A 131 14.46 -16.38 5.37
CA GLU A 131 13.60 -15.21 5.50
C GLU A 131 12.42 -15.51 6.43
N THR A 132 12.42 -14.88 7.61
CA THR A 132 11.28 -14.83 8.54
C THR A 132 10.75 -13.39 8.64
N TYR A 133 9.46 -13.26 8.97
CA TYR A 133 8.72 -11.97 8.94
C TYR A 133 7.79 -11.80 10.14
N GLU A 134 8.06 -12.46 11.25
CA GLU A 134 7.22 -12.37 12.44
C GLU A 134 7.31 -10.98 13.08
N VAL A 135 8.52 -10.41 13.15
CA VAL A 135 8.76 -9.06 13.67
C VAL A 135 8.18 -8.02 12.72
N SER A 136 8.40 -8.17 11.40
CA SER A 136 7.80 -7.27 10.41
C SER A 136 6.28 -7.31 10.43
N THR A 137 5.68 -8.50 10.57
CA THR A 137 4.23 -8.67 10.73
C THR A 137 3.72 -7.99 11.99
N TRP A 138 4.46 -8.10 13.10
CA TRP A 138 4.10 -7.49 14.37
C TRP A 138 4.09 -5.96 14.31
N PHE A 139 5.12 -5.35 13.72
CA PHE A 139 5.18 -3.90 13.51
C PHE A 139 4.11 -3.45 12.50
N PHE A 140 3.94 -4.20 11.40
CA PHE A 140 2.96 -3.86 10.37
C PHE A 140 1.54 -3.84 10.91
N LEU A 141 1.13 -4.84 11.70
CA LEU A 141 -0.22 -4.87 12.27
C LEU A 141 -0.46 -3.70 13.21
N ARG A 142 0.55 -3.26 13.98
CA ARG A 142 0.43 -2.06 14.81
C ARG A 142 0.31 -0.80 13.99
N ALA A 143 1.16 -0.65 12.98
CA ALA A 143 1.08 0.47 12.04
C ALA A 143 -0.29 0.52 11.36
N LEU A 144 -0.80 -0.64 10.91
CA LEU A 144 -2.13 -0.75 10.31
C LEU A 144 -3.25 -0.38 11.30
N GLY A 145 -3.16 -0.82 12.56
CA GLY A 145 -4.08 -0.42 13.63
C GLY A 145 -4.06 1.09 13.87
N ALA A 146 -2.88 1.72 13.91
CA ALA A 146 -2.75 3.16 14.03
C ALA A 146 -3.34 3.91 12.81
N ILE A 147 -3.10 3.40 11.60
CA ILE A 147 -3.63 3.97 10.35
C ILE A 147 -5.16 3.89 10.31
N TYR A 148 -5.76 2.74 10.67
CA TYR A 148 -7.21 2.67 10.78
C TYR A 148 -7.76 3.62 11.84
N LEU A 149 -7.09 3.72 13.01
CA LEU A 149 -7.49 4.66 14.06
C LEU A 149 -7.49 6.10 13.55
N ILE A 150 -6.46 6.51 12.82
CA ILE A 150 -6.39 7.80 12.12
C ILE A 150 -7.54 7.94 11.13
N ALA A 151 -7.75 6.95 10.26
CA ALA A 151 -8.74 7.01 9.19
C ALA A 151 -10.17 7.14 9.71
N PHE A 152 -10.56 6.30 10.70
CA PHE A 152 -11.86 6.37 11.35
C PHE A 152 -12.06 7.68 12.13
N SER A 153 -11.04 8.14 12.86
CA SER A 153 -11.12 9.41 13.61
C SER A 153 -11.25 10.60 12.64
N SER A 154 -10.45 10.61 11.58
CA SER A 154 -10.45 11.64 10.56
C SER A 154 -11.80 11.76 9.85
N PHE A 155 -12.40 10.63 9.47
CA PHE A 155 -13.73 10.62 8.89
C PHE A 155 -14.82 10.96 9.92
N GLY A 156 -14.75 10.37 11.12
CA GLY A 156 -15.77 10.48 12.15
C GLY A 156 -16.09 11.92 12.56
N VAL A 157 -15.08 12.79 12.66
CA VAL A 157 -15.26 14.22 13.00
C VAL A 157 -15.92 15.04 11.89
N GLN A 158 -16.05 14.49 10.68
CA GLN A 158 -16.70 15.14 9.52
C GLN A 158 -17.97 14.42 9.08
N ALA A 159 -18.19 13.17 9.52
CA ALA A 159 -19.20 12.26 9.00
C ALA A 159 -20.63 12.87 8.98
N ALA A 160 -21.02 13.55 10.06
CA ALA A 160 -22.33 14.17 10.19
C ALA A 160 -22.58 15.25 9.12
N GLY A 161 -21.60 16.13 8.90
CA GLY A 161 -21.70 17.20 7.88
C GLY A 161 -21.61 16.67 6.45
N LEU A 162 -20.87 15.58 6.23
CA LEU A 162 -20.70 15.03 4.88
C LEU A 162 -21.89 14.17 4.46
N ILE A 163 -22.23 13.15 5.25
CA ILE A 163 -23.22 12.12 4.87
C ILE A 163 -24.30 11.83 5.92
N GLY A 164 -24.33 12.58 7.03
CA GLY A 164 -25.44 12.50 7.98
C GLY A 164 -26.77 12.97 7.37
N SER A 165 -27.87 12.76 8.09
CA SER A 165 -29.21 13.13 7.63
C SER A 165 -29.36 14.63 7.27
N GLN A 166 -28.62 15.50 7.97
CA GLN A 166 -28.53 16.94 7.71
C GLN A 166 -27.25 17.35 6.96
N GLY A 167 -26.48 16.38 6.48
CA GLY A 167 -25.25 16.61 5.74
C GLY A 167 -25.46 17.02 4.28
N ILE A 168 -24.33 17.18 3.57
CA ILE A 168 -24.29 17.56 2.15
C ILE A 168 -24.89 16.46 1.26
N LEU A 169 -24.49 15.21 1.48
CA LEU A 169 -24.94 14.03 0.73
C LEU A 169 -25.49 12.95 1.68
N PRO A 170 -26.73 13.09 2.18
CA PRO A 170 -27.31 12.15 3.13
C PRO A 170 -27.22 10.69 2.64
N LEU A 171 -26.68 9.83 3.49
CA LEU A 171 -26.50 8.41 3.21
C LEU A 171 -27.82 7.70 2.92
N ALA A 172 -28.90 8.07 3.62
CA ALA A 172 -30.21 7.45 3.44
C ALA A 172 -30.72 7.63 2.01
N ASP A 173 -30.71 8.86 1.52
CA ASP A 173 -31.10 9.21 0.15
C ASP A 173 -30.31 8.43 -0.89
N TYR A 174 -28.99 8.27 -0.67
CA TYR A 174 -28.11 7.55 -1.57
C TYR A 174 -28.48 6.06 -1.69
N LEU A 175 -28.65 5.38 -0.54
CA LEU A 175 -29.00 3.95 -0.53
C LEU A 175 -30.41 3.70 -1.06
N ASP A 176 -31.36 4.61 -0.80
CA ASP A 176 -32.72 4.50 -1.30
C ASP A 176 -32.78 4.71 -2.82
N ALA A 177 -32.05 5.68 -3.35
CA ALA A 177 -31.91 5.88 -4.80
C ALA A 177 -31.22 4.68 -5.47
N ALA A 178 -30.17 4.13 -4.85
CA ALA A 178 -29.48 2.95 -5.37
C ALA A 178 -30.38 1.71 -5.39
N TYR A 179 -31.15 1.47 -4.33
CA TYR A 179 -32.09 0.36 -4.28
C TYR A 179 -33.24 0.53 -5.29
N THR A 180 -33.74 1.75 -5.47
CA THR A 180 -34.76 2.06 -6.48
C THR A 180 -34.27 1.77 -7.89
N THR A 181 -32.99 2.03 -8.18
CA THR A 181 -32.39 1.88 -9.51
C THR A 181 -31.94 0.44 -9.80
N LEU A 182 -31.29 -0.21 -8.83
CA LEU A 182 -30.62 -1.50 -9.01
C LEU A 182 -31.38 -2.68 -8.38
N GLY A 183 -32.44 -2.42 -7.62
CA GLY A 183 -33.16 -3.41 -6.84
C GLY A 183 -32.24 -4.19 -5.90
N ARG A 184 -32.41 -5.52 -5.86
CA ARG A 184 -31.55 -6.42 -5.05
C ARG A 184 -30.07 -6.41 -5.47
N GLY A 185 -29.77 -5.96 -6.69
CA GLY A 185 -28.39 -5.77 -7.14
C GLY A 185 -27.63 -4.73 -6.31
N ALA A 186 -28.34 -3.79 -5.66
CA ALA A 186 -27.73 -2.76 -4.82
C ALA A 186 -26.89 -3.35 -3.67
N TYR A 187 -27.29 -4.47 -3.07
CA TYR A 187 -26.55 -5.08 -1.96
C TYR A 187 -25.14 -5.55 -2.36
N TRP A 188 -24.98 -6.03 -3.60
CA TRP A 188 -23.69 -6.48 -4.11
C TRP A 188 -22.85 -5.33 -4.66
N ASN A 189 -23.50 -4.37 -5.34
CA ASN A 189 -22.80 -3.23 -5.92
C ASN A 189 -22.43 -2.16 -4.89
N LEU A 190 -23.10 -2.14 -3.74
CA LEU A 190 -22.82 -1.27 -2.60
C LEU A 190 -22.71 -2.12 -1.32
N PRO A 191 -21.62 -2.87 -1.13
CA PRO A 191 -21.44 -3.71 0.05
C PRO A 191 -21.20 -2.85 1.29
N THR A 192 -22.24 -2.64 2.08
CA THR A 192 -22.16 -1.81 3.29
C THR A 192 -23.06 -2.30 4.42
N LEU A 193 -22.62 -2.13 5.65
CA LEU A 193 -23.41 -2.41 6.85
C LEU A 193 -24.60 -1.44 7.01
N PHE A 194 -24.60 -0.31 6.30
CA PHE A 194 -25.68 0.69 6.35
C PHE A 194 -27.01 0.24 5.74
N TRP A 195 -27.05 -0.93 5.10
CA TRP A 195 -28.32 -1.59 4.75
C TRP A 195 -29.11 -2.04 5.99
N VAL A 196 -28.44 -2.28 7.13
CA VAL A 196 -29.08 -2.65 8.40
C VAL A 196 -29.78 -1.43 9.04
N SER A 197 -29.10 -0.28 9.03
CA SER A 197 -29.65 0.97 9.53
C SER A 197 -28.98 2.15 8.84
N ARG A 198 -29.79 3.13 8.44
CA ARG A 198 -29.36 4.37 7.76
C ARG A 198 -29.34 5.57 8.71
N SER A 199 -29.44 5.33 10.02
CA SER A 199 -29.54 6.39 11.03
C SER A 199 -28.18 7.04 11.35
N ASP A 200 -28.21 8.31 11.77
CA ASP A 200 -27.00 9.03 12.22
C ASP A 200 -26.36 8.38 13.45
N LEU A 201 -27.15 7.76 14.32
CA LEU A 201 -26.64 7.00 15.47
C LEU A 201 -25.83 5.79 14.99
N PHE A 202 -26.32 5.06 13.99
CA PHE A 202 -25.61 3.92 13.43
C PHE A 202 -24.34 4.36 12.68
N LEU A 203 -24.40 5.45 11.91
CA LEU A 203 -23.22 6.10 11.31
C LEU A 203 -22.17 6.44 12.37
N LYS A 204 -22.59 7.03 13.48
CA LYS A 204 -21.70 7.33 14.62
C LYS A 204 -21.11 6.07 15.24
N ALA A 205 -21.93 5.04 15.45
CA ALA A 205 -21.49 3.78 16.01
C ALA A 205 -20.41 3.10 15.13
N VAL A 206 -20.58 3.10 13.81
CA VAL A 206 -19.63 2.45 12.87
C VAL A 206 -18.23 3.00 13.02
N TRP A 207 -18.05 4.34 13.00
CA TRP A 207 -16.70 4.90 13.11
C TRP A 207 -16.14 4.85 14.55
N ILE A 208 -16.99 4.92 15.58
CA ILE A 208 -16.53 4.73 16.98
C ILE A 208 -16.05 3.30 17.22
N VAL A 209 -16.83 2.30 16.80
CA VAL A 209 -16.43 0.90 16.88
C VAL A 209 -15.16 0.68 16.06
N GLY A 210 -15.07 1.27 14.87
CA GLY A 210 -13.85 1.30 14.06
C GLY A 210 -12.63 1.78 14.85
N ILE A 211 -12.71 2.91 15.56
CA ILE A 211 -11.64 3.43 16.42
C ILE A 211 -11.26 2.42 17.51
N VAL A 212 -12.25 1.86 18.23
CA VAL A 212 -12.01 0.90 19.31
C VAL A 212 -11.29 -0.35 18.79
N LEU A 213 -11.79 -0.95 17.71
CA LEU A 213 -11.17 -2.13 17.12
C LEU A 213 -9.76 -1.84 16.58
N SER A 214 -9.53 -0.63 16.07
CA SER A 214 -8.23 -0.18 15.58
C SER A 214 -7.21 -0.07 16.72
N ALA A 215 -7.64 0.49 17.86
CA ALA A 215 -6.84 0.57 19.07
C ALA A 215 -6.48 -0.85 19.60
N LEU A 216 -7.41 -1.81 19.57
CA LEU A 216 -7.11 -3.19 19.95
C LEU A 216 -6.02 -3.82 19.07
N VAL A 217 -6.08 -3.62 17.76
CA VAL A 217 -5.02 -4.08 16.84
C VAL A 217 -3.69 -3.39 17.12
N PHE A 218 -3.70 -2.07 17.35
CA PHE A 218 -2.52 -1.30 17.72
C PHE A 218 -1.87 -1.79 19.03
N LEU A 219 -2.69 -2.17 20.02
CA LEU A 219 -2.23 -2.75 21.29
C LEU A 219 -1.72 -4.20 21.14
N GLY A 220 -1.98 -4.84 20.01
CA GLY A 220 -1.40 -6.13 19.64
C GLY A 220 -2.39 -7.29 19.52
N LEU A 221 -3.70 -7.05 19.65
CA LEU A 221 -4.69 -8.10 19.41
C LEU A 221 -4.76 -8.39 17.90
N ASN A 222 -4.39 -9.61 17.51
CA ASN A 222 -4.20 -9.99 16.10
C ASN A 222 -5.23 -11.00 15.58
N TRP A 223 -6.43 -11.03 16.16
CA TRP A 223 -7.47 -11.97 15.75
C TRP A 223 -7.91 -11.74 14.31
N ARG A 224 -8.07 -12.83 13.55
CA ARG A 224 -8.55 -12.76 12.16
C ARG A 224 -9.93 -12.11 12.04
N THR A 225 -10.83 -12.41 12.97
CA THR A 225 -12.18 -11.82 13.03
C THR A 225 -12.15 -10.32 13.31
N LEU A 226 -11.22 -9.86 14.16
CA LEU A 226 -11.01 -8.44 14.45
C LEU A 226 -10.59 -7.66 13.18
N ARG A 227 -9.61 -8.19 12.44
CA ARG A 227 -9.16 -7.59 11.16
C ARG A 227 -10.24 -7.61 10.09
N LEU A 228 -11.05 -8.68 10.03
CA LEU A 228 -12.20 -8.76 9.13
C LEU A 228 -13.25 -7.71 9.50
N ALA A 229 -13.56 -7.54 10.79
CA ALA A 229 -14.52 -6.53 11.25
C ALA A 229 -14.05 -5.11 10.90
N LEU A 230 -12.77 -4.79 11.09
CA LEU A 230 -12.18 -3.51 10.67
C LEU A 230 -12.33 -3.27 9.17
N PHE A 231 -12.00 -4.27 8.35
CA PHE A 231 -12.17 -4.18 6.90
C PHE A 231 -13.62 -3.90 6.51
N LEU A 232 -14.58 -4.64 7.08
CA LEU A 232 -16.02 -4.46 6.76
C LEU A 232 -16.56 -3.10 7.21
N LEU A 233 -16.14 -2.61 8.38
CA LEU A 233 -16.52 -1.27 8.86
C LEU A 233 -15.95 -0.19 7.95
N TYR A 234 -14.69 -0.30 7.54
CA TYR A 234 -14.07 0.69 6.67
C TYR A 234 -14.66 0.67 5.26
N LEU A 235 -14.88 -0.53 4.69
CA LEU A 235 -15.56 -0.71 3.41
C LEU A 235 -16.95 -0.06 3.46
N SER A 236 -17.69 -0.26 4.55
CA SER A 236 -19.01 0.34 4.74
C SER A 236 -18.97 1.87 4.66
N LEU A 237 -17.95 2.51 5.27
CA LEU A 237 -17.75 3.95 5.20
C LEU A 237 -17.34 4.40 3.80
N VAL A 238 -16.43 3.68 3.13
CA VAL A 238 -15.97 4.01 1.78
C VAL A 238 -17.14 3.95 0.79
N THR A 239 -17.93 2.89 0.82
CA THR A 239 -19.13 2.75 -0.01
C THR A 239 -20.18 3.83 0.29
N ALA A 240 -20.41 4.14 1.57
CA ALA A 240 -21.41 5.12 1.99
C ALA A 240 -21.03 6.57 1.74
N GLY A 241 -19.73 6.88 1.79
CA GLY A 241 -19.22 8.24 1.73
C GLY A 241 -19.18 8.86 0.34
N GLN A 242 -19.53 8.11 -0.70
CA GLN A 242 -19.68 8.59 -2.08
C GLN A 242 -18.40 9.33 -2.54
N VAL A 243 -18.54 10.51 -3.14
CA VAL A 243 -17.41 11.35 -3.59
C VAL A 243 -16.45 11.68 -2.46
N PHE A 244 -16.94 11.81 -1.21
CA PHE A 244 -16.10 12.10 -0.06
C PHE A 244 -15.24 10.92 0.40
N MET A 245 -15.32 9.73 -0.20
CA MET A 245 -14.45 8.58 0.10
C MET A 245 -13.73 7.99 -1.12
N SER A 246 -13.85 8.62 -2.29
CA SER A 246 -13.30 8.13 -3.56
C SER A 246 -11.81 8.46 -3.74
N TYR A 247 -10.96 8.11 -2.77
CA TYR A 247 -9.52 8.44 -2.80
C TYR A 247 -8.61 7.20 -2.78
N GLN A 248 -7.42 7.34 -3.35
CA GLN A 248 -6.49 6.20 -3.51
C GLN A 248 -5.95 5.65 -2.19
N TRP A 249 -5.84 6.46 -1.14
CA TRP A 249 -5.44 5.96 0.17
C TRP A 249 -6.55 5.16 0.86
N ASP A 250 -7.82 5.49 0.60
CA ASP A 250 -8.96 4.70 1.06
C ASP A 250 -8.94 3.32 0.38
N ALA A 251 -8.74 3.29 -0.95
CA ALA A 251 -8.59 2.08 -1.74
C ALA A 251 -7.38 1.22 -1.30
N LEU A 252 -6.21 1.85 -1.07
CA LEU A 252 -5.01 1.14 -0.61
C LEU A 252 -5.19 0.55 0.79
N LEU A 253 -5.88 1.26 1.68
CA LEU A 253 -6.20 0.77 3.03
C LEU A 253 -7.18 -0.41 2.99
N LEU A 254 -8.14 -0.42 2.06
CA LEU A 254 -9.02 -1.57 1.86
C LEU A 254 -8.26 -2.80 1.36
N GLU A 255 -7.38 -2.66 0.37
CA GLU A 255 -6.55 -3.78 -0.10
C GLU A 255 -5.62 -4.31 1.00
N ALA A 256 -4.88 -3.42 1.67
CA ALA A 256 -3.96 -3.80 2.73
C ALA A 256 -4.70 -4.42 3.93
N GLY A 257 -5.85 -3.86 4.28
CA GLY A 257 -6.77 -4.37 5.29
C GLY A 257 -7.28 -5.77 4.98
N PHE A 258 -7.74 -5.98 3.74
CA PHE A 258 -8.21 -7.28 3.27
C PHE A 258 -7.10 -8.33 3.30
N LEU A 259 -5.92 -8.02 2.77
CA LEU A 259 -4.76 -8.92 2.83
C LEU A 259 -4.35 -9.23 4.27
N SER A 260 -4.48 -8.25 5.18
CA SER A 260 -4.14 -8.43 6.59
C SER A 260 -4.96 -9.53 7.26
N ILE A 261 -6.19 -9.81 6.82
CA ILE A 261 -7.05 -10.88 7.35
C ILE A 261 -6.32 -12.24 7.29
N PHE A 262 -5.50 -12.45 6.27
CA PHE A 262 -4.76 -13.69 6.03
C PHE A 262 -3.31 -13.62 6.54
N LEU A 263 -2.83 -12.47 7.00
CA LEU A 263 -1.46 -12.30 7.47
C LEU A 263 -1.19 -13.18 8.70
N GLY A 264 -0.06 -13.90 8.67
CA GLY A 264 0.31 -14.94 9.64
C GLY A 264 -0.04 -16.38 9.21
N SER A 265 -0.86 -16.56 8.17
CA SER A 265 -1.24 -17.91 7.70
C SER A 265 -0.19 -18.59 6.80
N SER A 266 0.61 -17.80 6.09
CA SER A 266 1.64 -18.31 5.17
C SER A 266 2.64 -17.21 4.79
N PRO A 267 3.93 -17.53 4.57
CA PRO A 267 4.90 -16.59 4.01
C PRO A 267 4.51 -16.04 2.63
N VAL A 268 3.63 -16.74 1.91
CA VAL A 268 3.11 -16.26 0.62
C VAL A 268 2.31 -14.96 0.77
N ILE A 269 1.62 -14.76 1.91
CA ILE A 269 0.87 -13.52 2.15
C ILE A 269 1.81 -12.30 2.26
N VAL A 270 3.00 -12.46 2.86
CA VAL A 270 4.04 -11.42 2.87
C VAL A 270 4.47 -11.07 1.45
N LYS A 271 4.58 -12.06 0.57
CA LYS A 271 4.89 -11.81 -0.85
C LYS A 271 3.75 -11.07 -1.57
N LEU A 272 2.49 -11.28 -1.17
CA LEU A 272 1.38 -10.49 -1.69
C LEU A 272 1.42 -9.03 -1.22
N PHE A 273 1.87 -8.75 0.01
CA PHE A 273 2.11 -7.37 0.43
C PHE A 273 3.25 -6.70 -0.36
N ARG A 274 4.32 -7.45 -0.66
CA ARG A 274 5.38 -6.97 -1.57
C ARG A 274 4.85 -6.71 -2.97
N TRP A 275 4.00 -7.60 -3.48
CA TRP A 275 3.35 -7.40 -4.75
C TRP A 275 2.44 -6.17 -4.74
N LEU A 276 1.65 -5.97 -3.68
CA LEU A 276 0.83 -4.77 -3.51
C LEU A 276 1.69 -3.50 -3.55
N LEU A 277 2.78 -3.45 -2.77
CA LEU A 277 3.70 -2.32 -2.77
C LEU A 277 4.36 -2.10 -4.14
N CYS A 278 4.85 -3.17 -4.77
CA CYS A 278 5.43 -3.12 -6.11
C CYS A 278 4.43 -2.56 -7.12
N ARG A 279 3.21 -3.11 -7.16
CA ARG A 279 2.15 -2.71 -8.08
C ARG A 279 1.71 -1.28 -7.85
N PHE A 280 1.55 -0.89 -6.59
CA PHE A 280 1.18 0.47 -6.19
C PHE A 280 2.21 1.52 -6.66
N ILE A 281 3.49 1.32 -6.31
CA ILE A 281 4.55 2.27 -6.68
C ILE A 281 4.75 2.27 -8.20
N PHE A 282 4.71 1.10 -8.85
CA PHE A 282 4.83 0.99 -10.30
C PHE A 282 3.71 1.71 -11.05
N LEU A 283 2.45 1.45 -10.69
CA LEU A 283 1.31 2.08 -11.33
C LEU A 283 1.35 3.60 -11.13
N SER A 284 1.76 4.08 -9.95
CA SER A 284 1.89 5.52 -9.68
C SER A 284 2.78 6.24 -10.71
N GLY A 285 3.86 5.62 -11.19
CA GLY A 285 4.72 6.19 -12.24
C GLY A 285 4.28 5.85 -13.65
N ALA A 286 3.83 4.61 -13.89
CA ALA A 286 3.51 4.13 -15.23
C ALA A 286 2.35 4.90 -15.86
N VAL A 287 1.32 5.21 -15.08
CA VAL A 287 0.16 6.00 -15.55
C VAL A 287 0.52 7.43 -15.91
N LYS A 288 1.55 8.03 -15.31
CA LYS A 288 2.05 9.38 -15.67
C LYS A 288 2.63 9.42 -17.09
N LEU A 289 3.22 8.31 -17.54
CA LEU A 289 3.72 8.18 -18.91
C LEU A 289 2.62 7.73 -19.88
N ALA A 290 1.74 6.83 -19.42
CA ALA A 290 0.63 6.30 -20.21
C ALA A 290 -0.46 7.34 -20.48
N SER A 291 -0.64 8.33 -19.59
CA SER A 291 -1.59 9.44 -19.77
C SER A 291 -1.30 10.31 -21.00
N GLY A 292 -0.05 10.33 -21.46
CA GLY A 292 0.38 11.16 -22.58
C GLY A 292 0.66 12.62 -22.20
N ASP A 293 0.56 12.98 -20.93
CA ASP A 293 0.81 14.33 -20.44
C ASP A 293 2.27 14.77 -20.71
N LEU A 294 2.41 15.89 -21.42
CA LEU A 294 3.71 16.44 -21.83
C LEU A 294 4.53 16.98 -20.65
N THR A 295 3.89 17.41 -19.55
CA THR A 295 4.60 17.93 -18.38
C THR A 295 5.46 16.85 -17.71
N TRP A 296 4.97 15.61 -17.67
CA TRP A 296 5.71 14.46 -17.19
C TRP A 296 6.88 14.12 -18.14
N ARG A 297 6.62 14.07 -19.45
CA ARG A 297 7.64 13.75 -20.47
C ARG A 297 8.75 14.79 -20.56
N HIS A 298 8.44 16.06 -20.33
CA HIS A 298 9.40 17.17 -20.36
C HIS A 298 9.99 17.52 -18.99
N PHE A 299 9.68 16.76 -17.95
CA PHE A 299 10.19 16.96 -16.58
C PHE A 299 9.82 18.34 -16.00
N THR A 300 8.64 18.85 -16.34
CA THR A 300 8.10 20.15 -15.90
C THR A 300 6.87 20.02 -15.00
N ALA A 301 6.48 18.80 -14.60
CA ALA A 301 5.33 18.55 -13.76
C ALA A 301 5.49 19.01 -12.29
N LEU A 302 6.60 18.66 -11.62
CA LEU A 302 6.83 19.06 -10.22
C LEU A 302 6.99 20.58 -9.98
N PRO A 303 7.63 21.38 -10.87
CA PRO A 303 7.66 22.84 -10.74
C PRO A 303 6.28 23.48 -10.51
N VAL A 304 5.21 22.93 -11.10
CA VAL A 304 3.83 23.44 -10.89
C VAL A 304 3.11 22.69 -9.77
N HIS A 305 3.37 21.39 -9.61
CA HIS A 305 2.67 20.55 -8.65
C HIS A 305 2.76 21.04 -7.20
N TYR A 306 3.90 21.58 -6.77
CA TYR A 306 4.06 22.07 -5.40
C TYR A 306 3.01 23.14 -5.04
N GLU A 307 2.62 23.97 -6.01
CA GLU A 307 1.58 24.98 -5.87
C GLU A 307 0.19 24.40 -6.14
N THR A 308 0.02 23.59 -7.18
CA THR A 308 -1.31 23.18 -7.68
C THR A 308 -1.90 21.97 -6.97
N GLN A 309 -1.10 21.22 -6.20
CA GLN A 309 -1.57 20.09 -5.41
C GLN A 309 -2.71 20.48 -4.44
N PRO A 310 -3.59 19.55 -4.04
CA PRO A 310 -4.80 19.87 -3.27
C PRO A 310 -4.54 20.69 -2.01
N LEU A 311 -3.66 20.19 -1.14
CA LEU A 311 -3.29 20.82 0.12
C LEU A 311 -1.77 20.82 0.30
N PRO A 312 -1.07 21.86 -0.18
CA PRO A 312 0.37 21.98 0.04
C PRO A 312 0.70 22.19 1.52
N THR A 313 1.88 21.75 1.95
CA THR A 313 2.42 22.09 3.27
C THR A 313 3.15 23.45 3.22
N PRO A 314 3.52 24.05 4.37
CA PRO A 314 4.38 25.24 4.35
C PRO A 314 5.67 25.05 3.57
N LEU A 315 6.27 23.85 3.60
CA LEU A 315 7.53 23.57 2.93
C LEU A 315 7.39 23.61 1.40
N ALA A 316 6.21 23.26 0.88
CA ALA A 316 5.93 23.31 -0.56
C ALA A 316 6.21 24.70 -1.15
N TRP A 317 5.82 25.76 -0.43
CA TRP A 317 6.07 27.14 -0.86
C TRP A 317 7.57 27.41 -1.02
N TYR A 318 8.41 26.93 -0.09
CA TYR A 318 9.86 27.13 -0.16
C TYR A 318 10.50 26.30 -1.27
N ILE A 319 10.08 25.04 -1.41
CA ILE A 319 10.60 24.15 -2.44
C ILE A 319 10.21 24.65 -3.83
N PHE A 320 9.01 25.19 -4.00
CA PHE A 320 8.55 25.82 -5.25
C PHE A 320 9.46 26.97 -5.72
N GLN A 321 10.17 27.65 -4.82
CA GLN A 321 11.11 28.73 -5.18
C GLN A 321 12.48 28.22 -5.67
N LEU A 322 12.73 26.90 -5.63
CA LEU A 322 14.02 26.34 -6.04
C LEU A 322 14.19 26.41 -7.57
N PRO A 323 15.45 26.42 -8.07
CA PRO A 323 15.71 26.54 -9.50
C PRO A 323 15.23 25.32 -10.30
N GLY A 324 14.92 25.52 -11.57
CA GLY A 324 14.35 24.49 -12.45
C GLY A 324 15.16 23.19 -12.56
N TRP A 325 16.49 23.22 -12.39
CA TRP A 325 17.31 22.00 -12.38
C TRP A 325 16.99 21.08 -11.20
N PHE A 326 16.67 21.65 -10.02
CA PHE A 326 16.29 20.90 -8.84
C PHE A 326 14.98 20.15 -9.08
N HIS A 327 14.01 20.84 -9.68
CA HIS A 327 12.72 20.26 -9.99
C HIS A 327 12.80 19.17 -11.07
N ARG A 328 13.59 19.36 -12.13
CA ARG A 328 13.84 18.31 -13.12
C ARG A 328 14.53 17.10 -12.48
N GLY A 329 15.52 17.33 -11.61
CA GLY A 329 16.15 16.26 -10.82
C GLY A 329 15.15 15.52 -9.93
N SER A 330 14.21 16.25 -9.31
CA SER A 330 13.14 15.69 -8.49
C SER A 330 12.20 14.79 -9.31
N VAL A 331 11.84 15.19 -10.53
CA VAL A 331 11.04 14.35 -11.45
C VAL A 331 11.81 13.09 -11.84
N GLY A 332 13.11 13.22 -12.14
CA GLY A 332 13.97 12.07 -12.44
C GLY A 332 14.08 11.08 -11.28
N PHE A 333 14.26 11.57 -10.06
CA PHE A 333 14.26 10.73 -8.86
C PHE A 333 12.90 10.05 -8.65
N LEU A 334 11.80 10.78 -8.78
CA LEU A 334 10.45 10.24 -8.70
C LEU A 334 10.26 9.10 -9.71
N PHE A 335 10.60 9.29 -10.99
CA PHE A 335 10.49 8.23 -11.99
C PHE A 335 11.41 7.04 -11.72
N PHE A 336 12.62 7.27 -11.22
CA PHE A 336 13.49 6.16 -10.82
C PHE A 336 12.83 5.30 -9.72
N VAL A 337 12.28 5.95 -8.69
CA VAL A 337 11.61 5.24 -7.58
C VAL A 337 10.28 4.62 -8.01
N GLU A 338 9.55 5.26 -8.92
CA GLU A 338 8.25 4.77 -9.35
C GLU A 338 8.32 3.74 -10.49
N LEU A 339 9.37 3.72 -11.32
CA LEU A 339 9.44 2.83 -12.49
C LEU A 339 10.54 1.77 -12.41
N VAL A 340 11.62 1.99 -11.66
CA VAL A 340 12.75 1.05 -11.59
C VAL A 340 12.77 0.31 -10.25
N VAL A 341 12.68 1.06 -9.16
CA VAL A 341 12.72 0.50 -7.79
C VAL A 341 11.62 -0.55 -7.49
N PRO A 342 10.40 -0.53 -8.07
CA PRO A 342 9.40 -1.55 -7.79
C PRO A 342 9.88 -2.97 -8.11
N PHE A 343 10.67 -3.15 -9.17
CA PHE A 343 11.21 -4.47 -9.51
C PHE A 343 12.26 -4.96 -8.50
N LEU A 344 12.90 -4.04 -7.78
CA LEU A 344 13.83 -4.35 -6.69
C LEU A 344 13.13 -4.83 -5.41
N VAL A 345 11.84 -4.53 -5.23
CA VAL A 345 11.01 -5.07 -4.12
C VAL A 345 10.97 -6.60 -4.13
N LEU A 346 11.01 -7.20 -5.33
CA LEU A 346 10.99 -8.65 -5.53
C LEU A 346 12.40 -9.26 -5.61
N ALA A 347 13.44 -8.43 -5.52
CA ALA A 347 14.84 -8.82 -5.68
C ALA A 347 15.45 -9.36 -4.37
N PRO A 348 16.71 -9.85 -4.40
CA PRO A 348 17.44 -10.30 -3.22
C PRO A 348 17.59 -9.26 -2.11
N ARG A 349 17.89 -9.74 -0.90
CA ARG A 349 17.91 -8.98 0.37
C ARG A 349 18.45 -7.56 0.25
N ARG A 350 19.68 -7.36 -0.25
CA ARG A 350 20.32 -6.04 -0.28
C ARG A 350 19.68 -5.07 -1.27
N LEU A 351 19.26 -5.56 -2.44
CA LEU A 351 18.53 -4.74 -3.42
C LEU A 351 17.14 -4.39 -2.91
N ARG A 352 16.50 -5.32 -2.20
CA ARG A 352 15.21 -5.09 -1.54
C ARG A 352 15.30 -4.05 -0.41
N HIS A 353 16.36 -4.06 0.38
CA HIS A 353 16.62 -3.02 1.40
C HIS A 353 16.90 -1.66 0.77
N PHE A 354 17.66 -1.62 -0.34
CA PHE A 354 17.84 -0.40 -1.12
C PHE A 354 16.49 0.13 -1.62
N ALA A 355 15.63 -0.75 -2.15
CA ALA A 355 14.30 -0.39 -2.60
C ALA A 355 13.46 0.23 -1.48
N ALA A 356 13.49 -0.37 -0.28
CA ALA A 356 12.83 0.16 0.90
C ALA A 356 13.34 1.58 1.24
N GLY A 357 14.65 1.78 1.28
CA GLY A 357 15.25 3.10 1.54
C GLY A 357 14.84 4.15 0.51
N SER A 358 14.83 3.81 -0.78
CA SER A 358 14.42 4.71 -1.86
C SER A 358 12.92 5.08 -1.77
N ILE A 359 12.05 4.10 -1.55
CA ILE A 359 10.61 4.32 -1.39
C ILE A 359 10.34 5.16 -0.14
N ILE A 360 10.95 4.82 1.01
CA ILE A 360 10.81 5.57 2.27
C ILE A 360 11.23 7.03 2.06
N THR A 361 12.36 7.25 1.40
CA THR A 361 12.86 8.61 1.09
C THR A 361 11.86 9.39 0.26
N LEU A 362 11.34 8.80 -0.84
CA LEU A 362 10.33 9.46 -1.66
C LEU A 362 9.06 9.78 -0.84
N GLN A 363 8.57 8.83 -0.06
CA GLN A 363 7.36 9.02 0.75
C GLN A 363 7.52 10.11 1.81
N ILE A 364 8.69 10.23 2.44
CA ILE A 364 8.99 11.33 3.38
C ILE A 364 8.99 12.67 2.65
N LEU A 365 9.60 12.77 1.46
CA LEU A 365 9.61 14.01 0.69
C LEU A 365 8.20 14.43 0.28
N ILE A 366 7.36 13.48 -0.14
CA ILE A 366 5.95 13.74 -0.48
C ILE A 366 5.19 14.22 0.78
N PHE A 367 5.30 13.51 1.90
CA PHE A 367 4.68 13.87 3.19
C PHE A 367 5.08 15.27 3.66
N LEU A 368 6.35 15.64 3.50
CA LEU A 368 6.84 16.96 3.89
C LEU A 368 6.32 18.08 2.99
N THR A 369 5.86 17.80 1.77
CA THR A 369 5.51 18.81 0.76
C THR A 369 4.03 18.86 0.40
N GLY A 370 3.27 17.81 0.68
CA GLY A 370 1.83 17.75 0.41
C GLY A 370 1.10 16.93 1.45
N ASN A 371 -0.17 17.26 1.66
CA ASN A 371 -1.00 16.56 2.64
C ASN A 371 -1.88 15.48 2.00
N PHE A 372 -1.42 14.23 1.97
CA PHE A 372 -2.06 13.02 1.46
C PHE A 372 -2.60 12.11 2.58
N ALA A 373 -3.09 12.70 3.67
CA ALA A 373 -3.70 12.00 4.80
C ALA A 373 -2.78 10.94 5.44
N PHE A 374 -3.17 9.66 5.40
CA PHE A 374 -2.41 8.53 5.93
C PHE A 374 -1.70 7.71 4.83
N PHE A 375 -1.71 8.19 3.58
CA PHE A 375 -1.19 7.47 2.43
C PHE A 375 0.30 7.15 2.53
N ASN A 376 1.11 8.15 2.87
CA ASN A 376 2.55 8.00 3.04
C ASN A 376 2.85 7.06 4.21
N LEU A 377 2.13 7.20 5.33
CA LEU A 377 2.27 6.32 6.50
C LEU A 377 1.96 4.86 6.16
N LEU A 378 0.91 4.60 5.38
CA LEU A 378 0.57 3.26 4.92
C LEU A 378 1.64 2.68 3.98
N THR A 379 2.18 3.50 3.08
CA THR A 379 3.28 3.08 2.20
C THR A 379 4.54 2.76 2.98
N LEU A 380 4.89 3.56 3.99
CA LEU A 380 6.00 3.29 4.92
C LEU A 380 5.77 1.99 5.71
N ALA A 381 4.53 1.73 6.14
CA ALA A 381 4.18 0.46 6.80
C ALA A 381 4.36 -0.74 5.86
N LEU A 382 3.96 -0.62 4.58
CA LEU A 382 4.16 -1.69 3.59
C LEU A 382 5.65 -1.99 3.36
N CYS A 383 6.54 -1.00 3.46
CA CYS A 383 7.99 -1.21 3.37
C CYS A 383 8.54 -2.12 4.47
N LEU A 384 7.84 -2.33 5.59
CA LEU A 384 8.28 -3.28 6.64
C LEU A 384 8.44 -4.70 6.10
N PHE A 385 7.65 -5.10 5.09
CA PHE A 385 7.77 -6.42 4.45
C PHE A 385 9.00 -6.56 3.55
N LEU A 386 9.77 -5.50 3.35
CA LEU A 386 11.05 -5.53 2.66
C LEU A 386 12.21 -5.92 3.58
N TYR A 387 11.99 -5.85 4.89
CA TYR A 387 12.94 -6.27 5.92
C TYR A 387 12.50 -7.60 6.54
N GLU A 388 13.44 -8.55 6.61
CA GLU A 388 13.31 -9.79 7.38
C GLU A 388 13.70 -9.58 8.84
N ASP A 389 13.25 -10.47 9.73
CA ASP A 389 13.40 -10.34 11.18
C ASP A 389 14.87 -10.14 11.61
N ALA A 390 15.81 -10.77 10.90
CA ALA A 390 17.26 -10.63 11.12
C ALA A 390 17.84 -9.23 10.89
N THR A 391 17.05 -8.29 10.36
CA THR A 391 17.48 -6.90 10.16
C THR A 391 17.13 -6.00 11.35
N PHE A 392 16.22 -6.43 12.21
CA PHE A 392 15.86 -5.65 13.40
C PHE A 392 16.89 -5.88 14.51
N GLU A 393 17.06 -4.88 15.38
CA GLU A 393 17.88 -5.06 16.57
C GLU A 393 17.14 -5.93 17.59
N GLN A 394 17.82 -6.95 18.10
CA GLN A 394 17.32 -7.86 19.15
C GLN A 394 15.96 -8.50 18.81
N PRO A 395 15.78 -9.10 17.62
CA PRO A 395 14.52 -9.68 17.18
C PRO A 395 14.04 -10.77 18.15
N GLU A 396 14.97 -11.49 18.78
CA GLU A 396 14.68 -12.52 19.79
C GLU A 396 13.87 -11.99 20.98
N LYS A 397 14.09 -10.75 21.41
CA LYS A 397 13.30 -10.15 22.52
C LYS A 397 11.86 -9.86 22.10
N ILE A 398 11.68 -9.41 20.85
CA ILE A 398 10.35 -9.17 20.30
C ILE A 398 9.66 -10.52 20.12
N LEU A 399 10.31 -11.47 19.46
CA LEU A 399 9.81 -12.83 19.25
C LEU A 399 9.44 -13.52 20.57
N ALA A 400 10.23 -13.34 21.64
CA ALA A 400 9.90 -13.86 22.97
C ALA A 400 8.60 -13.26 23.55
N ARG A 401 8.25 -12.00 23.22
CA ARG A 401 6.95 -11.40 23.56
C ARG A 401 5.81 -11.92 22.69
N LEU A 402 6.11 -12.44 21.49
CA LEU A 402 5.14 -13.04 20.57
C LEU A 402 4.89 -14.51 20.87
N ALA A 403 5.87 -15.18 21.46
CA ALA A 403 5.78 -16.58 21.84
C ALA A 403 4.56 -16.77 22.76
N PRO A 404 3.62 -17.67 22.42
CA PRO A 404 2.50 -17.98 23.30
C PRO A 404 3.03 -18.46 24.66
N GLN A 405 2.54 -17.90 25.77
CA GLN A 405 2.87 -18.39 27.12
C GLN A 405 2.18 -19.73 27.47
N THR A 406 1.74 -20.50 26.49
CA THR A 406 1.15 -21.83 26.67
C THR A 406 2.03 -22.85 25.99
N GLY A 407 2.57 -23.77 26.79
CA GLY A 407 3.56 -24.78 26.39
C GLY A 407 3.10 -25.69 25.25
N ALA A 408 4.12 -26.24 24.59
CA ALA A 408 4.06 -27.48 23.80
C ALA A 408 2.84 -27.63 22.86
N ALA A 409 2.84 -26.92 21.74
CA ALA A 409 2.24 -27.44 20.52
C ALA A 409 3.37 -28.02 19.66
N GLY A 410 3.69 -29.30 19.91
CA GLY A 410 4.51 -30.10 19.01
C GLY A 410 3.97 -30.03 17.58
N GLY A 411 4.86 -30.14 16.60
CA GLY A 411 4.58 -29.97 15.19
C GLY A 411 3.32 -30.72 14.74
N SER A 412 2.21 -30.00 14.64
CA SER A 412 1.07 -30.43 13.84
C SER A 412 1.30 -29.92 12.43
N SER A 413 1.56 -30.84 11.51
CA SER A 413 1.50 -30.56 10.09
C SER A 413 0.09 -30.05 9.79
N ALA A 414 -0.05 -28.75 9.55
CA ALA A 414 -1.31 -28.16 9.12
C ALA A 414 -1.87 -29.01 7.96
N PRO A 415 -3.13 -29.49 8.02
CA PRO A 415 -3.68 -30.39 7.02
C PRO A 415 -3.46 -29.84 5.61
N ARG A 416 -3.06 -30.68 4.65
CA ARG A 416 -2.60 -30.31 3.29
C ARG A 416 -3.48 -29.25 2.59
N ARG A 417 -4.79 -29.21 2.87
CA ARG A 417 -5.73 -28.16 2.39
C ARG A 417 -5.39 -26.74 2.90
N GLN A 418 -4.97 -26.59 4.16
CA GLN A 418 -4.55 -25.31 4.75
C GLN A 418 -3.26 -24.76 4.12
N ALA A 419 -2.39 -25.62 3.57
CA ALA A 419 -1.18 -25.21 2.86
C ALA A 419 -1.41 -24.83 1.38
N VAL A 420 -2.54 -25.25 0.78
CA VAL A 420 -2.86 -25.01 -0.63
C VAL A 420 -3.63 -23.70 -0.82
N PHE A 421 -4.57 -23.38 0.08
CA PHE A 421 -5.41 -22.17 -0.05
C PHE A 421 -4.60 -20.88 -0.23
N PRO A 422 -3.59 -20.54 0.61
CA PRO A 422 -2.83 -19.30 0.45
C PRO A 422 -2.10 -19.20 -0.90
N LYS A 423 -1.68 -20.34 -1.47
CA LYS A 423 -1.01 -20.38 -2.78
C LYS A 423 -1.99 -20.15 -3.92
N VAL A 424 -3.17 -20.78 -3.86
CA VAL A 424 -4.24 -20.59 -4.86
C VAL A 424 -4.77 -19.15 -4.79
N PHE A 425 -5.00 -18.65 -3.58
CA PHE A 425 -5.39 -17.25 -3.35
C PHE A 425 -4.34 -16.28 -3.91
N ALA A 426 -3.06 -16.53 -3.67
CA ALA A 426 -2.01 -15.69 -4.22
C ALA A 426 -1.93 -15.75 -5.75
N ALA A 427 -2.08 -16.93 -6.35
CA ALA A 427 -2.15 -17.07 -7.80
C ALA A 427 -3.34 -16.30 -8.39
N PHE A 428 -4.51 -16.37 -7.73
CA PHE A 428 -5.70 -15.60 -8.12
C PHE A 428 -5.45 -14.09 -8.04
N VAL A 429 -4.91 -13.59 -6.92
CA VAL A 429 -4.60 -12.17 -6.73
C VAL A 429 -3.61 -11.69 -7.80
N LEU A 430 -2.51 -12.43 -8.02
CA LEU A 430 -1.51 -12.09 -9.05
C LEU A 430 -2.14 -12.06 -10.44
N PHE A 431 -2.97 -13.04 -10.76
CA PHE A 431 -3.63 -13.14 -12.06
C PHE A 431 -4.60 -11.98 -12.30
N ILE A 432 -5.54 -11.75 -11.39
CA ILE A 432 -6.54 -10.69 -11.53
C ILE A 432 -5.90 -9.30 -11.48
N SER A 433 -5.00 -9.04 -10.54
CA SER A 433 -4.28 -7.76 -10.48
C SER A 433 -3.39 -7.53 -11.69
N GLY A 434 -2.85 -8.59 -12.31
CA GLY A 434 -2.15 -8.51 -13.58
C GLY A 434 -3.04 -8.02 -14.71
N PHE A 435 -4.27 -8.54 -14.82
CA PHE A 435 -5.25 -8.05 -15.81
C PHE A 435 -5.74 -6.63 -15.53
N VAL A 436 -5.94 -6.26 -14.25
CA VAL A 436 -6.27 -4.88 -13.87
C VAL A 436 -5.15 -3.92 -14.32
N THR A 437 -3.90 -4.23 -14.00
CA THR A 437 -2.73 -3.44 -14.42
C THR A 437 -2.58 -3.39 -15.93
N ALA A 438 -2.71 -4.52 -16.63
CA ALA A 438 -2.59 -4.57 -18.09
C ALA A 438 -3.69 -3.75 -18.76
N GLY A 439 -4.92 -3.82 -18.24
CA GLY A 439 -6.04 -3.05 -18.74
C GLY A 439 -5.95 -1.54 -18.44
N GLU A 440 -5.20 -1.14 -17.43
CA GLU A 440 -4.92 0.28 -17.14
C GLU A 440 -3.86 0.85 -18.10
N LEU A 441 -2.80 0.07 -18.36
CA LEU A 441 -1.64 0.53 -19.11
C LEU A 441 -1.71 0.25 -20.63
N THR A 442 -2.61 -0.64 -21.05
CA THR A 442 -2.70 -1.11 -22.44
C THR A 442 -4.16 -1.29 -22.86
N THR A 443 -4.38 -1.63 -24.14
CA THR A 443 -5.71 -1.97 -24.67
C THR A 443 -6.08 -3.44 -24.46
N ILE A 444 -5.22 -4.24 -23.80
CA ILE A 444 -5.47 -5.68 -23.59
C ILE A 444 -6.65 -5.85 -22.63
N ARG A 445 -7.71 -6.49 -23.13
CA ARG A 445 -8.91 -6.85 -22.36
C ARG A 445 -9.22 -8.33 -22.56
N TRP A 446 -9.59 -9.02 -21.48
CA TRP A 446 -10.03 -10.41 -21.56
C TRP A 446 -11.36 -10.56 -20.82
N ARG A 447 -12.43 -10.80 -21.59
CA ARG A 447 -13.81 -10.74 -21.09
C ARG A 447 -14.07 -11.56 -19.81
N PRO A 448 -13.52 -12.79 -19.64
CA PRO A 448 -13.66 -13.53 -18.39
C PRO A 448 -13.00 -12.82 -17.19
N ALA A 449 -11.78 -12.30 -17.34
CA ALA A 449 -11.14 -11.52 -16.28
C ALA A 449 -11.92 -10.22 -16.00
N ASP A 450 -12.39 -9.51 -17.03
CA ASP A 450 -13.17 -8.28 -16.85
C ASP A 450 -14.48 -8.54 -16.10
N ALA A 451 -15.12 -9.70 -16.31
CA ALA A 451 -16.31 -10.10 -15.57
C ALA A 451 -16.00 -10.32 -14.08
N VAL A 452 -14.88 -10.98 -13.77
CA VAL A 452 -14.42 -11.17 -12.38
C VAL A 452 -14.05 -9.83 -11.75
N ILE A 453 -13.30 -8.98 -12.45
CA ILE A 453 -12.90 -7.64 -11.99
C ILE A 453 -14.15 -6.82 -11.65
N ARG A 454 -15.14 -6.75 -12.54
CA ARG A 454 -16.41 -6.05 -12.24
C ARG A 454 -17.16 -6.64 -11.05
N ALA A 455 -17.16 -7.96 -10.90
CA ALA A 455 -17.87 -8.62 -9.82
C ALA A 455 -17.24 -8.34 -8.43
N ILE A 456 -15.91 -8.14 -8.37
CA ILE A 456 -15.19 -7.89 -7.11
C ILE A 456 -14.89 -6.40 -6.86
N ALA A 457 -15.03 -5.54 -7.87
CA ALA A 457 -14.75 -4.10 -7.77
C ALA A 457 -15.46 -3.42 -6.58
N PRO A 458 -16.74 -3.72 -6.25
CA PRO A 458 -17.42 -3.09 -5.11
C PRO A 458 -16.75 -3.32 -3.75
N PHE A 459 -15.92 -4.35 -3.62
CA PHE A 459 -15.21 -4.68 -2.38
C PHE A 459 -13.85 -4.00 -2.24
N GLU A 460 -13.37 -3.32 -3.30
CA GLU A 460 -12.12 -2.53 -3.29
C GLU A 460 -10.90 -3.35 -2.81
N ILE A 461 -10.84 -4.63 -3.20
CA ILE A 461 -9.77 -5.56 -2.78
C ILE A 461 -8.65 -5.73 -3.81
N ILE A 462 -8.84 -5.21 -5.03
CA ILE A 462 -7.83 -5.12 -6.11
C ILE A 462 -8.17 -3.89 -6.94
N ASN A 463 -7.43 -2.79 -6.74
CA ASN A 463 -7.77 -1.46 -7.26
C ASN A 463 -6.70 -0.95 -8.23
N THR A 464 -6.98 0.13 -8.95
CA THR A 464 -5.97 0.85 -9.74
C THR A 464 -5.38 2.02 -8.96
N TYR A 465 -4.19 2.46 -9.36
CA TYR A 465 -3.49 3.58 -8.74
C TYR A 465 -2.94 4.50 -9.82
N GLY A 466 -3.08 5.80 -9.63
CA GLY A 466 -2.66 6.78 -10.63
C GLY A 466 -2.93 8.22 -10.25
N LEU A 467 -2.61 8.56 -9.00
CA LEU A 467 -2.71 9.92 -8.49
C LEU A 467 -1.89 10.85 -9.39
N PHE A 468 -2.54 11.91 -9.92
CA PHE A 468 -1.92 12.89 -10.81
C PHE A 468 -1.31 12.30 -12.10
N ALA A 469 -1.96 11.29 -12.69
CA ALA A 469 -1.59 10.78 -14.02
C ALA A 469 -1.59 11.90 -15.07
N ASN A 470 -2.61 12.75 -15.03
CA ASN A 470 -2.65 14.05 -15.70
C ASN A 470 -2.33 15.14 -14.65
N MET A 471 -1.38 16.01 -14.97
CA MET A 471 -0.93 17.06 -14.08
C MET A 471 -1.90 18.24 -14.13
N THR A 472 -2.34 18.67 -12.95
CA THR A 472 -3.01 19.95 -12.79
C THR A 472 -1.99 21.08 -12.85
N THR A 473 -2.09 21.95 -13.85
CA THR A 473 -1.12 23.04 -14.10
C THR A 473 -1.56 24.40 -13.58
N THR A 474 -2.80 24.50 -13.11
CA THR A 474 -3.41 25.69 -12.51
C THR A 474 -3.97 25.36 -11.12
N ARG A 475 -4.23 26.38 -10.29
CA ARG A 475 -4.85 26.23 -8.98
C ARG A 475 -6.13 27.07 -8.90
N PRO A 476 -7.21 26.66 -9.57
CA PRO A 476 -8.51 27.27 -9.37
C PRO A 476 -9.01 26.93 -7.96
N GLU A 477 -9.64 27.91 -7.31
CA GLU A 477 -10.18 27.77 -5.97
C GLU A 477 -11.57 28.40 -5.90
N ILE A 478 -12.53 27.59 -5.46
CA ILE A 478 -13.91 28.04 -5.24
C ILE A 478 -13.98 28.81 -3.91
N VAL A 479 -14.53 30.02 -3.97
CA VAL A 479 -14.88 30.85 -2.80
C VAL A 479 -16.40 30.96 -2.75
N ILE A 480 -17.00 30.42 -1.69
CA ILE A 480 -18.44 30.52 -1.46
C ILE A 480 -18.72 31.77 -0.63
N GLU A 481 -19.66 32.59 -1.08
CA GLU A 481 -20.03 33.84 -0.42
C GLU A 481 -21.53 33.85 -0.12
N GLY A 482 -21.90 34.35 1.07
CA GLY A 482 -23.28 34.64 1.43
C GLY A 482 -23.58 36.13 1.40
N SER A 483 -24.86 36.49 1.24
CA SER A 483 -25.34 37.87 1.27
C SER A 483 -26.79 37.95 1.81
N ASN A 484 -27.14 39.07 2.43
CA ASN A 484 -28.50 39.36 2.90
C ASN A 484 -29.25 40.34 1.98
N ASP A 485 -28.51 41.16 1.23
CA ASP A 485 -29.01 42.25 0.40
C ASP A 485 -28.79 42.00 -1.11
N GLY A 486 -27.92 41.06 -1.48
CA GLY A 486 -27.50 40.80 -2.85
C GLY A 486 -26.36 41.70 -3.33
N GLU A 487 -25.90 42.64 -2.50
CA GLU A 487 -24.87 43.63 -2.81
C GLU A 487 -23.59 43.38 -2.01
N THR A 488 -23.72 43.16 -0.70
CA THR A 488 -22.61 42.88 0.21
C THR A 488 -22.42 41.37 0.32
N TRP A 489 -21.29 40.87 -0.17
CA TRP A 489 -20.97 39.45 -0.19
C TRP A 489 -19.84 39.14 0.79
N LEU A 490 -20.06 38.16 1.67
CA LEU A 490 -19.10 37.74 2.70
C LEU A 490 -18.70 36.28 2.49
N ALA A 491 -17.40 36.02 2.39
CA ALA A 491 -16.86 34.70 2.15
C ALA A 491 -16.94 33.78 3.38
N TYR A 492 -17.37 32.55 3.15
CA TYR A 492 -17.13 31.43 4.05
C TYR A 492 -15.68 30.98 3.90
N GLU A 493 -14.99 30.73 5.02
CA GLU A 493 -13.60 30.23 4.97
C GLU A 493 -13.58 28.73 5.28
N PHE A 494 -12.92 27.97 4.41
CA PHE A 494 -12.60 26.57 4.66
C PHE A 494 -11.43 26.44 5.65
N LYS A 495 -11.34 25.28 6.30
CA LYS A 495 -10.37 25.07 7.39
C LYS A 495 -8.93 25.02 6.89
N TYR A 496 -8.66 24.36 5.77
CA TYR A 496 -7.31 23.96 5.39
C TYR A 496 -6.88 24.38 3.98
N LYS A 497 -7.80 24.46 3.00
CA LYS A 497 -7.45 24.86 1.62
C LYS A 497 -7.03 26.33 1.51
N ALA A 498 -6.48 26.74 0.37
CA ALA A 498 -6.16 28.16 0.14
C ALA A 498 -7.43 29.03 0.23
N GLY A 499 -7.33 30.20 0.87
CA GLY A 499 -8.44 31.10 1.18
C GLY A 499 -7.90 32.50 1.40
N ASP A 500 -7.88 32.96 2.65
CA ASP A 500 -7.14 34.16 3.07
C ASP A 500 -5.69 34.18 2.52
N LEU A 501 -5.32 35.29 1.87
CA LEU A 501 -4.01 35.48 1.22
C LEU A 501 -2.84 35.49 2.20
N SER A 502 -3.10 35.93 3.44
CA SER A 502 -2.12 35.96 4.52
C SER A 502 -1.95 34.59 5.19
N ARG A 503 -2.88 33.66 4.98
CA ARG A 503 -2.83 32.33 5.59
C ARG A 503 -1.82 31.44 4.87
N ARG A 504 -0.78 31.04 5.59
CA ARG A 504 0.17 30.03 5.11
C ARG A 504 -0.52 28.68 4.88
N PRO A 505 -0.04 27.86 3.92
CA PRO A 505 -0.42 26.45 3.86
C PRO A 505 -0.13 25.73 5.19
N MET A 506 -0.83 24.63 5.49
CA MET A 506 -0.76 23.98 6.79
C MET A 506 -0.30 22.52 6.70
N PHE A 507 0.25 22.02 7.80
CA PHE A 507 0.45 20.59 8.01
C PHE A 507 -0.84 20.01 8.62
N VAL A 508 -1.53 19.17 7.85
CA VAL A 508 -2.86 18.61 8.17
C VAL A 508 -2.77 17.11 8.39
N GLU A 509 -1.82 16.44 7.75
CA GLU A 509 -1.60 15.01 7.94
C GLU A 509 -1.40 14.67 9.42
N PRO A 510 -1.94 13.54 9.89
CA PRO A 510 -2.56 12.49 9.09
C PRO A 510 -4.08 12.63 8.91
N HIS A 511 -4.66 13.79 9.25
CA HIS A 511 -6.07 14.09 9.01
C HIS A 511 -6.33 14.34 7.51
N GLN A 512 -7.48 13.91 7.04
CA GLN A 512 -7.98 14.13 5.69
C GLN A 512 -9.22 15.04 5.73
N PRO A 513 -9.09 16.34 5.42
CA PRO A 513 -10.25 17.22 5.33
C PRO A 513 -10.98 16.97 4.01
N ARG A 514 -12.01 16.12 4.05
CA ARG A 514 -12.66 15.59 2.84
C ARG A 514 -13.41 16.67 2.07
N LEU A 515 -14.01 17.65 2.76
CA LEU A 515 -14.65 18.79 2.09
C LEU A 515 -13.64 19.68 1.36
N ASP A 516 -12.56 20.09 2.04
CA ASP A 516 -11.50 20.91 1.45
C ASP A 516 -10.86 20.23 0.23
N TRP A 517 -10.59 18.92 0.33
CA TRP A 517 -10.07 18.12 -0.79
C TRP A 517 -11.07 18.01 -1.94
N GLN A 518 -12.35 17.78 -1.67
CA GLN A 518 -13.36 17.72 -2.74
C GLN A 518 -13.56 19.07 -3.43
N MET A 519 -13.45 20.19 -2.70
CA MET A 519 -13.51 21.52 -3.32
C MET A 519 -12.38 21.76 -4.33
N TRP A 520 -11.19 21.17 -4.11
CA TRP A 520 -10.11 21.22 -5.10
C TRP A 520 -10.50 20.50 -6.39
N PHE A 521 -11.12 19.32 -6.31
CA PHE A 521 -11.61 18.60 -7.50
C PHE A 521 -12.71 19.38 -8.22
N ALA A 522 -13.71 19.88 -7.48
CA ALA A 522 -14.83 20.63 -8.06
C ALA A 522 -14.36 21.90 -8.79
N ALA A 523 -13.29 22.54 -8.32
CA ALA A 523 -12.73 23.74 -8.94
C ALA A 523 -12.09 23.49 -10.31
N LEU A 524 -11.74 22.23 -10.64
CA LEU A 524 -11.20 21.85 -11.95
C LEU A 524 -12.29 21.64 -13.00
N GLY A 525 -13.54 21.53 -12.57
CA GLY A 525 -14.69 21.25 -13.42
C GLY A 525 -15.73 22.36 -13.37
N ASP A 526 -16.98 21.95 -13.46
CA ASP A 526 -18.15 22.82 -13.47
C ASP A 526 -19.23 22.22 -12.55
N TYR A 527 -20.00 23.08 -11.90
CA TYR A 527 -20.96 22.67 -10.86
C TYR A 527 -22.07 21.77 -11.39
N HIS A 528 -22.33 21.79 -12.70
CA HIS A 528 -23.26 20.87 -13.36
C HIS A 528 -22.80 19.41 -13.29
N ASN A 529 -21.49 19.16 -13.27
CA ASN A 529 -20.91 17.81 -13.13
C ASN A 529 -20.72 17.42 -11.65
N ASP A 530 -20.70 18.40 -10.75
CA ASP A 530 -20.49 18.23 -9.32
C ASP A 530 -21.71 18.70 -8.49
N PRO A 531 -22.88 18.05 -8.60
CA PRO A 531 -24.14 18.52 -7.98
C PRO A 531 -24.10 18.57 -6.45
N TRP A 532 -23.12 17.91 -5.83
CA TRP A 532 -22.89 18.00 -4.39
C TRP A 532 -22.49 19.42 -3.95
N THR A 533 -21.89 20.22 -4.83
CA THR A 533 -21.54 21.63 -4.56
C THR A 533 -22.79 22.49 -4.33
N ILE A 534 -23.82 22.29 -5.16
CA ILE A 534 -25.13 22.96 -5.01
C ILE A 534 -25.83 22.51 -3.73
N ARG A 535 -25.78 21.21 -3.40
CA ARG A 535 -26.31 20.72 -2.11
C ARG A 535 -25.56 21.34 -0.93
N CYS A 536 -24.25 21.50 -1.02
CA CYS A 536 -23.45 22.19 0.00
C CYS A 536 -23.94 23.63 0.18
N MET A 537 -24.08 24.40 -0.91
CA MET A 537 -24.59 25.78 -0.86
C MET A 537 -26.03 25.86 -0.31
N ALA A 538 -26.90 24.92 -0.67
CA ALA A 538 -28.25 24.84 -0.12
C ALA A 538 -28.25 24.61 1.40
N ARG A 539 -27.33 23.78 1.92
CA ARG A 539 -27.14 23.56 3.35
C ARG A 539 -26.61 24.80 4.08
N LEU A 540 -25.79 25.62 3.42
CA LEU A 540 -25.36 26.93 3.95
C LEU A 540 -26.53 27.93 4.04
N LEU A 541 -27.38 27.98 3.01
CA LEU A 541 -28.63 28.78 3.03
C LEU A 541 -29.61 28.33 4.12
N GLN A 542 -29.62 27.03 4.44
CA GLN A 542 -30.42 26.48 5.54
C GLN A 542 -29.79 26.72 6.92
N GLY A 543 -28.49 27.03 6.99
CA GLY A 543 -27.77 27.20 8.25
C GLY A 543 -27.56 25.90 9.03
N THR A 544 -27.46 24.75 8.36
CA THR A 544 -27.32 23.45 9.04
C THR A 544 -26.00 23.38 9.81
N SER A 545 -26.08 23.13 11.12
CA SER A 545 -24.92 23.12 12.04
C SER A 545 -23.83 22.14 11.63
N GLU A 546 -24.22 20.97 11.14
CA GLU A 546 -23.35 19.86 10.78
C GLU A 546 -22.45 20.23 9.60
N VAL A 547 -23.00 20.92 8.59
CA VAL A 547 -22.25 21.40 7.42
C VAL A 547 -21.42 22.64 7.78
N LEU A 548 -21.97 23.57 8.56
CA LEU A 548 -21.22 24.73 9.05
C LEU A 548 -20.00 24.33 9.88
N ALA A 549 -20.08 23.23 10.64
CA ALA A 549 -18.96 22.68 11.41
C ALA A 549 -17.80 22.15 10.53
N LEU A 550 -18.02 21.91 9.23
CA LEU A 550 -16.95 21.58 8.29
C LEU A 550 -16.12 22.80 7.90
N LEU A 551 -16.66 24.00 8.05
CA LEU A 551 -16.00 25.26 7.70
C LEU A 551 -15.16 25.81 8.86
N GLY A 552 -14.19 26.65 8.53
CA GLY A 552 -13.34 27.35 9.50
C GLY A 552 -13.94 28.67 9.99
N LYS A 553 -14.65 29.40 9.11
CA LYS A 553 -15.33 30.65 9.46
C LYS A 553 -16.71 30.72 8.81
N ASN A 554 -17.72 31.00 9.61
CA ASN A 554 -19.06 31.38 9.17
C ASN A 554 -19.25 32.90 9.36
N PRO A 555 -19.40 33.71 8.29
CA PRO A 555 -19.66 35.15 8.40
C PRO A 555 -21.10 35.48 8.86
N PHE A 556 -21.99 34.49 8.94
CA PHE A 556 -23.40 34.65 9.31
C PHE A 556 -23.75 33.82 10.57
N PRO A 557 -23.23 34.19 11.77
CA PRO A 557 -23.38 33.38 12.98
C PRO A 557 -24.79 33.39 13.57
N ASN A 558 -25.56 34.47 13.37
CA ASN A 558 -26.86 34.66 14.03
C ASN A 558 -28.04 34.14 13.18
N ARG A 559 -27.96 34.31 11.87
CA ARG A 559 -29.01 33.90 10.91
C ARG A 559 -28.35 33.56 9.59
N PRO A 560 -28.73 32.47 8.91
CA PRO A 560 -28.18 32.14 7.59
C PRO A 560 -28.47 33.24 6.57
N PRO A 561 -27.61 33.39 5.54
CA PRO A 561 -27.78 34.39 4.51
C PRO A 561 -29.02 34.11 3.64
N ARG A 562 -29.56 35.15 3.01
CA ARG A 562 -30.68 35.02 2.04
C ARG A 562 -30.21 34.51 0.67
N TYR A 563 -29.00 34.90 0.29
CA TYR A 563 -28.38 34.52 -0.98
C TYR A 563 -27.02 33.87 -0.74
N VAL A 564 -26.67 32.90 -1.57
CA VAL A 564 -25.33 32.33 -1.63
C VAL A 564 -24.89 32.25 -3.09
N ARG A 565 -23.63 32.59 -3.37
CA ARG A 565 -22.99 32.43 -4.69
C ARG A 565 -21.64 31.76 -4.54
N ALA A 566 -21.06 31.31 -5.66
CA ALA A 566 -19.69 30.82 -5.67
C ALA A 566 -18.89 31.51 -6.77
N LEU A 567 -17.69 31.96 -6.43
CA LEU A 567 -16.72 32.53 -7.36
C LEU A 567 -15.55 31.56 -7.54
N VAL A 568 -14.90 31.61 -8.69
CA VAL A 568 -13.65 30.89 -8.93
C VAL A 568 -12.50 31.88 -9.10
N TYR A 569 -11.45 31.67 -8.31
CA TYR A 569 -10.22 32.43 -8.35
C TYR A 569 -9.08 31.53 -8.77
N GLU A 570 -8.15 32.05 -9.56
CA GLU A 570 -6.85 31.40 -9.77
C GLU A 570 -5.90 31.84 -8.65
N TYR A 571 -5.39 30.89 -7.88
CA TYR A 571 -4.43 31.14 -6.81
C TYR A 571 -3.02 30.83 -7.27
N HIS A 572 -2.05 31.63 -6.81
CA HIS A 572 -0.63 31.35 -6.97
C HIS A 572 0.09 31.59 -5.65
N PHE A 573 1.16 30.85 -5.42
CA PHE A 573 2.15 31.20 -4.42
C PHE A 573 2.76 32.57 -4.76
N THR A 574 2.99 33.35 -3.72
CA THR A 574 3.80 34.56 -3.84
C THR A 574 5.27 34.20 -4.07
N THR A 575 5.99 35.07 -4.78
CA THR A 575 7.44 35.08 -4.84
C THR A 575 8.04 35.55 -3.51
N PRO A 576 9.34 35.33 -3.22
CA PRO A 576 9.97 35.82 -2.00
C PRO A 576 9.93 37.33 -1.85
N SER A 577 9.97 38.10 -2.95
CA SER A 577 9.82 39.55 -2.95
C SER A 577 8.39 39.98 -2.60
N GLU A 578 7.38 39.40 -3.24
CA GLU A 578 5.96 39.69 -2.96
C GLU A 578 5.59 39.35 -1.52
N LYS A 579 6.05 38.19 -1.02
CA LYS A 579 5.82 37.77 0.37
C LYS A 579 6.48 38.73 1.37
N ARG A 580 7.68 39.25 1.09
CA ARG A 580 8.32 40.25 1.95
C ARG A 580 7.58 41.60 1.93
N ALA A 581 7.01 41.99 0.79
CA ALA A 581 6.33 43.27 0.64
C ALA A 581 4.91 43.26 1.26
N THR A 582 4.18 42.16 1.13
CA THR A 582 2.75 42.09 1.48
C THR A 582 2.46 41.22 2.70
N SER A 583 3.43 40.42 3.15
CA SER A 583 3.23 39.32 4.11
C SER A 583 2.25 38.23 3.63
N HIS A 584 1.81 38.26 2.37
CA HIS A 584 0.93 37.24 1.80
C HIS A 584 1.70 36.00 1.34
N TRP A 585 1.08 34.83 1.54
CA TRP A 585 1.54 33.54 1.02
C TRP A 585 0.97 33.25 -0.36
N TRP A 586 -0.17 33.85 -0.67
CA TRP A 586 -0.90 33.68 -1.91
C TRP A 586 -1.16 35.02 -2.59
N ARG A 587 -1.22 34.99 -3.91
CA ARG A 587 -1.90 36.01 -4.72
C ARG A 587 -3.03 35.31 -5.47
N ARG A 588 -4.09 36.05 -5.79
CA ARG A 588 -5.23 35.50 -6.51
C ARG A 588 -5.77 36.46 -7.56
N GLU A 589 -6.37 35.89 -8.60
CA GLU A 589 -7.07 36.62 -9.66
C GLU A 589 -8.48 36.05 -9.80
N LEU A 590 -9.51 36.90 -9.85
CA LEU A 590 -10.87 36.45 -10.08
C LEU A 590 -11.00 35.98 -11.53
N LYS A 591 -11.36 34.71 -11.74
CA LYS A 591 -11.59 34.16 -13.09
C LYS A 591 -13.05 34.22 -13.51
N GLY A 592 -13.97 34.19 -12.54
CA GLY A 592 -15.38 34.41 -12.83
C GLY A 592 -16.30 33.84 -11.76
N MET A 593 -17.56 33.69 -12.14
CA MET A 593 -18.60 33.10 -11.32
C MET A 593 -18.63 31.59 -11.56
N TYR A 594 -18.55 30.80 -10.49
CA TYR A 594 -18.68 29.35 -10.55
C TYR A 594 -20.16 28.96 -10.45
N VAL A 595 -20.89 29.50 -9.47
CA VAL A 595 -22.34 29.31 -9.31
C VAL A 595 -23.00 30.68 -9.14
N PRO A 596 -24.07 30.99 -9.91
CA PRO A 596 -24.81 32.24 -9.77
C PRO A 596 -25.47 32.39 -8.39
N PRO A 597 -25.89 33.60 -8.00
CA PRO A 597 -26.67 33.80 -6.77
C PRO A 597 -27.88 32.86 -6.68
N LEU A 598 -27.94 32.07 -5.62
CA LEU A 598 -29.04 31.17 -5.28
C LEU A 598 -29.73 31.65 -4.01
N ALA A 599 -31.04 31.41 -3.93
CA ALA A 599 -31.86 31.58 -2.73
C ALA A 599 -32.76 30.36 -2.53
N LEU A 600 -33.23 30.14 -1.30
CA LEU A 600 -34.24 29.11 -1.04
C LEU A 600 -35.58 29.53 -1.63
N ARG A 601 -36.31 28.58 -2.22
CA ARG A 601 -37.63 28.82 -2.80
C ARG A 601 -38.59 29.31 -1.71
N GLY A 602 -39.15 30.51 -1.87
CA GLY A 602 -40.07 31.13 -0.91
C GLY A 602 -39.43 32.11 0.08
N GLN A 603 -38.14 32.46 -0.08
CA GLN A 603 -37.50 33.57 0.60
C GLN A 603 -37.35 34.81 -0.29
#